data_AF-A0A1Q6UIR3-F1
#
_entry.id   AF-A0A1Q6UIR3-F1
#
_cell.length_a   1.000
_cell.length_b   1.000
_cell.length_c   1.000
_cell.angle_alpha   90.00
_cell.angle_beta   90.00
_cell.angle_gamma   90.00
#
_symmetry.space_group_name_H-M   'P 1'
#
loop_
_entity.id
_entity.type
_entity.pdbx_description
1 polymer ?
#
loop_
_entity_poly.entity_id
_entity_poly.type
_entity_poly.pdbx_seq_one_letter_code
_entity_poly.pdbx_strand_id
1 'polypeptide(L)'
;MKKIIAIIALGAALCGCQSAPEASPEQLSIQAVYSVDSRVTTNSKSPAEVVDKLQSIRLNGCPAEFVDAYRDYIKGWEALVAVAKKMYAQNMQKASSDIATFVSDYQSKPIEATVNLKKQWPAFSSDIDAATAKLSKNFAAMTAVGAKYNAVYQKDSSLF
;
A
#
# COMPACT_ATOMS: atom_id res chain seq x y z
N MET A 1 -6.82 -70.97 5.25
CA MET A 1 -6.45 -70.82 6.67
C MET A 1 -4.99 -70.43 6.77
N LYS A 2 -4.68 -69.42 7.62
CA LYS A 2 -3.33 -69.02 8.14
C LYS A 2 -2.41 -68.29 7.13
N LYS A 3 -1.78 -67.13 7.38
CA LYS A 3 -1.66 -66.20 8.52
C LYS A 3 -1.21 -64.84 7.95
N ILE A 4 -1.76 -63.75 8.49
CA ILE A 4 -1.30 -62.37 8.28
C ILE A 4 -0.01 -62.17 9.09
N ILE A 5 1.05 -61.65 8.47
CA ILE A 5 2.17 -61.02 9.18
C ILE A 5 2.39 -59.66 8.55
N ALA A 6 1.95 -58.64 9.28
CA ALA A 6 2.29 -57.25 9.05
C ALA A 6 3.78 -57.04 9.42
N ILE A 7 4.55 -56.45 8.51
CA ILE A 7 5.81 -55.79 8.84
C ILE A 7 5.63 -54.34 8.45
N ILE A 8 5.29 -53.54 9.45
CA ILE A 8 5.35 -52.07 9.39
C ILE A 8 6.84 -51.73 9.39
N ALA A 9 7.40 -51.52 8.19
CA ALA A 9 8.68 -50.84 8.08
C ALA A 9 8.43 -49.36 8.38
N LEU A 10 8.65 -48.97 9.64
CA LEU A 10 8.95 -47.59 10.02
C LEU A 10 10.25 -47.18 9.32
N GLY A 11 10.14 -46.78 8.05
CA GLY A 11 11.14 -45.97 7.39
C GLY A 11 10.96 -44.54 7.88
N ALA A 12 11.86 -44.09 8.74
CA ALA A 12 11.92 -42.74 9.25
C ALA A 12 12.01 -41.73 8.08
N ALA A 13 10.86 -41.20 7.66
CA ALA A 13 10.77 -39.96 6.91
C ALA A 13 10.79 -38.77 7.91
N LEU A 14 11.84 -38.70 8.72
CA LEU A 14 12.18 -37.52 9.51
C LEU A 14 13.44 -36.92 8.87
N CYS A 15 13.25 -36.16 7.80
CA CYS A 15 14.18 -35.11 7.33
C CYS A 15 13.59 -34.51 6.06
N GLY A 16 12.81 -33.45 6.22
CA GLY A 16 12.14 -32.79 5.11
C GLY A 16 11.00 -31.86 5.48
N CYS A 17 10.80 -31.51 6.77
CA CYS A 17 10.24 -30.20 7.06
C CYS A 17 11.29 -29.18 6.63
N GLN A 18 11.30 -28.81 5.34
CA GLN A 18 11.80 -27.50 4.97
C GLN A 18 10.91 -26.51 5.71
N SER A 19 11.31 -26.14 6.92
CA SER A 19 10.78 -24.96 7.60
C SER A 19 10.86 -23.86 6.57
N ALA A 20 9.71 -23.34 6.13
CA ALA A 20 9.70 -22.11 5.36
C ALA A 20 10.59 -21.11 6.11
N PRO A 21 11.42 -20.29 5.41
CA PRO A 21 12.27 -19.32 6.08
C PRO A 21 11.43 -18.53 7.07
N GLU A 22 11.81 -18.57 8.35
CA GLU A 22 11.12 -17.80 9.39
C GLU A 22 11.23 -16.32 9.02
N ALA A 23 10.09 -15.63 8.93
CA ALA A 23 10.06 -14.23 8.53
C ALA A 23 10.86 -13.39 9.55
N SER A 24 11.73 -12.50 9.06
CA SER A 24 12.54 -11.67 9.97
C SER A 24 11.65 -10.68 10.76
N PRO A 25 12.09 -10.22 11.95
CA PRO A 25 11.36 -9.18 12.69
C PRO A 25 11.08 -7.93 11.86
N GLU A 26 12.02 -7.52 11.01
CA GLU A 26 11.89 -6.39 10.09
C GLU A 26 10.85 -6.68 9.01
N GLN A 27 10.86 -7.89 8.43
CA GLN A 27 9.85 -8.32 7.46
C GLN A 27 8.45 -8.23 8.06
N LEU A 28 8.25 -8.76 9.27
CA LEU A 28 6.96 -8.74 9.97
C LEU A 28 6.51 -7.31 10.28
N SER A 29 7.44 -6.44 10.70
CA SER A 29 7.14 -5.04 11.00
C SER A 29 6.70 -4.28 9.75
N ILE A 30 7.39 -4.46 8.62
CA ILE A 30 7.00 -3.84 7.34
C ILE A 30 5.67 -4.41 6.83
N GLN A 31 5.44 -5.71 6.94
CA GLN A 31 4.17 -6.33 6.55
C GLN A 31 2.99 -5.81 7.40
N ALA A 32 3.20 -5.56 8.68
CA ALA A 32 2.19 -4.94 9.54
C ALA A 32 1.83 -3.52 9.03
N VAL A 33 2.82 -2.70 8.66
CA VAL A 33 2.59 -1.39 8.04
C VAL A 33 1.77 -1.52 6.76
N TYR A 34 2.18 -2.41 5.85
CA TYR A 34 1.47 -2.63 4.58
C TYR A 34 0.03 -3.09 4.75
N SER A 35 -0.25 -3.93 5.77
CA SER A 35 -1.61 -4.43 6.03
C SER A 35 -2.60 -3.32 6.43
N VAL A 36 -2.10 -2.23 7.02
CA VAL A 36 -2.91 -1.07 7.39
C VAL A 36 -2.94 -0.08 6.23
N ASP A 37 -1.77 0.21 5.64
CA ASP A 37 -1.60 1.14 4.51
C ASP A 37 -2.53 0.81 3.33
N SER A 38 -2.62 -0.46 2.96
CA SER A 38 -3.43 -0.94 1.84
C SER A 38 -4.93 -0.69 1.98
N ARG A 39 -5.40 -0.23 3.15
CA ARG A 39 -6.80 0.09 3.41
C ARG A 39 -7.05 1.57 3.60
N VAL A 40 -6.01 2.39 3.59
CA VAL A 40 -6.13 3.81 3.92
C VAL A 40 -6.92 4.54 2.85
N THR A 41 -6.62 4.33 1.57
CA THR A 41 -7.29 5.01 0.46
C THR A 41 -8.76 4.63 0.33
N THR A 42 -9.10 3.35 0.49
CA THR A 42 -10.49 2.86 0.39
C THR A 42 -11.38 3.37 1.53
N ASN A 43 -10.80 3.69 2.68
CA ASN A 43 -11.53 4.23 3.83
C ASN A 43 -11.44 5.76 3.96
N SER A 44 -10.91 6.48 2.97
CA SER A 44 -10.68 7.93 3.03
C SER A 44 -11.43 8.67 1.93
N LYS A 45 -11.83 9.90 2.23
CA LYS A 45 -12.58 10.77 1.31
C LYS A 45 -11.75 11.89 0.72
N SER A 46 -10.53 12.10 1.21
CA SER A 46 -9.61 13.13 0.70
C SER A 46 -8.15 12.74 0.88
N PRO A 47 -7.22 13.35 0.11
CA PRO A 47 -5.79 13.19 0.32
C PRO A 47 -5.34 13.60 1.73
N ALA A 48 -6.03 14.55 2.36
CA ALA A 48 -5.68 15.00 3.72
C ALA A 48 -5.99 13.90 4.74
N GLU A 49 -7.17 13.28 4.65
CA GLU A 49 -7.52 12.13 5.49
C GLU A 49 -6.58 10.94 5.26
N VAL A 50 -6.10 10.73 4.02
CA VAL A 50 -5.08 9.73 3.71
C VAL A 50 -3.78 10.05 4.46
N VAL A 51 -3.27 11.29 4.35
CA VAL A 51 -2.06 11.72 5.07
C VAL A 51 -2.19 11.50 6.56
N ASP A 52 -3.29 11.96 7.17
CA ASP A 52 -3.52 11.84 8.62
C ASP A 52 -3.49 10.36 9.07
N LYS A 53 -4.14 9.48 8.31
CA LYS A 53 -4.14 8.04 8.60
C LYS A 53 -2.78 7.40 8.40
N LEU A 54 -2.07 7.70 7.32
CA LEU A 54 -0.72 7.17 7.08
C LEU A 54 0.26 7.60 8.17
N GLN A 55 0.18 8.86 8.63
CA GLN A 55 0.99 9.38 9.73
C GLN A 55 0.69 8.70 11.07
N SER A 56 -0.51 8.16 11.24
CA SER A 56 -0.89 7.44 12.46
C SER A 56 -0.38 5.99 12.51
N ILE A 57 0.11 5.44 11.39
CA ILE A 57 0.61 4.07 11.34
C ILE A 57 1.93 3.98 12.12
N ARG A 58 1.97 3.03 13.06
CA ARG A 58 3.16 2.79 13.88
C ARG A 58 4.23 2.09 13.05
N LEU A 59 5.44 2.64 13.07
CA LEU A 59 6.60 2.12 12.32
C LEU A 59 7.62 1.42 13.23
N ASN A 60 7.21 0.99 14.42
CA ASN A 60 8.11 0.34 15.37
C ASN A 60 8.63 -0.98 14.80
N GLY A 61 9.94 -1.22 14.90
CA GLY A 61 10.58 -2.42 14.34
C GLY A 61 10.86 -2.32 12.83
N CYS A 62 10.38 -1.28 12.14
CA CYS A 62 10.77 -1.04 10.76
C CYS A 62 12.22 -0.53 10.67
N PRO A 63 13.00 -0.99 9.68
CA PRO A 63 14.31 -0.43 9.37
C PRO A 63 14.25 1.06 9.05
N ALA A 64 15.30 1.81 9.42
CA ALA A 64 15.35 3.26 9.21
C ALA A 64 15.13 3.68 7.75
N GLU A 65 15.72 2.94 6.79
CA GLU A 65 15.52 3.22 5.36
C GLU A 65 14.06 3.04 4.91
N PHE A 66 13.33 2.10 5.53
CA PHE A 66 11.90 1.93 5.25
C PHE A 66 11.09 3.07 5.86
N VAL A 67 11.41 3.47 7.11
CA VAL A 67 10.76 4.61 7.77
C VAL A 67 10.89 5.88 6.94
N ASP A 68 12.08 6.16 6.41
CA ASP A 68 12.33 7.33 5.58
C ASP A 68 11.58 7.24 4.24
N ALA A 69 11.61 6.08 3.58
CA ALA A 69 10.87 5.87 2.33
C ALA A 69 9.34 5.96 2.54
N TYR A 70 8.83 5.49 3.67
CA TYR A 70 7.41 5.60 4.05
C TYR A 70 7.01 7.06 4.24
N ARG A 71 7.83 7.85 4.94
CA ARG A 71 7.62 9.30 5.09
C ARG A 71 7.65 10.03 3.75
N ASP A 72 8.53 9.64 2.85
CA ASP A 72 8.53 10.20 1.49
C ASP A 72 7.28 9.81 0.71
N TYR A 73 6.76 8.59 0.87
CA TYR A 73 5.45 8.21 0.31
C TYR A 73 4.32 9.11 0.83
N ILE A 74 4.30 9.45 2.13
CA ILE A 74 3.35 10.43 2.70
C ILE A 74 3.51 11.81 2.04
N LYS A 75 4.74 12.28 1.78
CA LYS A 75 4.98 13.54 1.04
C LYS A 75 4.46 13.52 -0.40
N GLY A 76 4.23 12.35 -0.97
CA GLY A 76 3.53 12.17 -2.25
C GLY A 76 2.05 12.53 -2.12
N TRP A 77 1.40 12.04 -1.06
CA TRP A 77 0.01 12.39 -0.74
C TRP A 77 -0.16 13.86 -0.33
N GLU A 78 0.79 14.44 0.40
CA GLU A 78 0.79 15.87 0.73
C GLU A 78 0.82 16.76 -0.52
N ALA A 79 1.47 16.32 -1.61
CA ALA A 79 1.42 17.04 -2.88
C ALA A 79 0.00 17.06 -3.46
N LEU A 80 -0.74 15.95 -3.35
CA LEU A 80 -2.16 15.91 -3.74
C LEU A 80 -3.05 16.73 -2.81
N VAL A 81 -2.73 16.86 -1.53
CA VAL A 81 -3.42 17.80 -0.61
C VAL A 81 -3.31 19.23 -1.12
N ALA A 82 -2.13 19.63 -1.61
CA ALA A 82 -1.95 20.97 -2.17
C ALA A 82 -2.81 21.19 -3.43
N VAL A 83 -2.93 20.19 -4.31
CA VAL A 83 -3.84 20.26 -5.48
C VAL A 83 -5.30 20.32 -5.05
N ALA A 84 -5.71 19.45 -4.12
CA ALA A 84 -7.06 19.41 -3.58
C ALA A 84 -7.49 20.77 -3.00
N LYS A 85 -6.60 21.47 -2.27
CA LYS A 85 -6.87 22.83 -1.77
C LYS A 85 -7.20 23.83 -2.89
N LYS A 86 -6.49 23.78 -4.03
CA LYS A 86 -6.79 24.63 -5.19
C LYS A 86 -8.15 24.29 -5.80
N MET A 87 -8.48 23.01 -5.91
CA MET A 87 -9.78 22.54 -6.40
C MET A 87 -10.93 22.98 -5.50
N TYR A 88 -10.78 22.83 -4.18
CA TYR A 88 -11.77 23.28 -3.21
C TYR A 88 -12.02 24.79 -3.28
N ALA A 89 -10.95 25.58 -3.46
CA ALA A 89 -11.06 27.03 -3.61
C ALA A 89 -11.82 27.44 -4.88
N GLN A 90 -11.74 26.65 -5.95
CA GLN A 90 -12.47 26.93 -7.19
C GLN A 90 -13.93 26.46 -7.13
N ASN A 91 -14.19 25.24 -6.65
CA ASN A 91 -15.55 24.73 -6.46
C ASN A 91 -15.56 23.60 -5.42
N MET A 92 -15.89 23.94 -4.18
CA MET A 92 -15.84 23.02 -3.05
C MET A 92 -16.74 21.79 -3.21
N GLN A 93 -17.97 21.98 -3.71
CA GLN A 93 -18.95 20.89 -3.85
C GLN A 93 -18.50 19.88 -4.91
N LYS A 94 -18.10 20.37 -6.09
CA LYS A 94 -17.56 19.52 -7.16
C LYS A 94 -16.27 18.83 -6.70
N ALA A 95 -15.36 19.58 -6.09
CA ALA A 95 -14.06 19.05 -5.66
C ALA A 95 -14.24 17.93 -4.63
N SER A 96 -15.14 18.08 -3.66
CA SER A 96 -15.40 17.06 -2.65
C SER A 96 -15.82 15.72 -3.26
N SER A 97 -16.73 15.74 -4.25
CA SER A 97 -17.18 14.52 -4.94
C SER A 97 -16.06 13.90 -5.80
N ASP A 98 -15.39 14.72 -6.62
CA ASP A 98 -14.38 14.23 -7.56
C ASP A 98 -13.13 13.71 -6.85
N ILE A 99 -12.72 14.38 -5.77
CA ILE A 99 -11.55 13.98 -4.96
C ILE A 99 -11.86 12.68 -4.22
N ALA A 100 -13.04 12.52 -3.63
CA ALA A 100 -13.41 11.26 -2.97
C ALA A 100 -13.39 10.08 -3.95
N THR A 101 -13.93 10.29 -5.15
CA THR A 101 -13.88 9.29 -6.24
C THR A 101 -12.44 8.97 -6.62
N PHE A 102 -11.61 9.99 -6.83
CA PHE A 102 -10.19 9.81 -7.15
C PHE A 102 -9.45 9.01 -6.07
N VAL A 103 -9.60 9.37 -4.79
CA VAL A 103 -8.91 8.71 -3.67
C VAL A 103 -9.30 7.23 -3.58
N SER A 104 -10.60 6.94 -3.71
CA SER A 104 -11.12 5.56 -3.70
C SER A 104 -10.56 4.73 -4.87
N ASP A 105 -10.51 5.32 -6.06
CA ASP A 105 -10.10 4.64 -7.29
C ASP A 105 -8.57 4.50 -7.43
N TYR A 106 -7.79 5.39 -6.80
CA TYR A 106 -6.36 5.52 -7.07
C TYR A 106 -5.56 4.24 -6.78
N GLN A 107 -5.93 3.49 -5.75
CA GLN A 107 -5.18 2.31 -5.35
C GLN A 107 -5.27 1.18 -6.38
N SER A 108 -6.47 0.93 -6.90
CA SER A 108 -6.76 -0.14 -7.86
C SER A 108 -6.45 0.27 -9.30
N LYS A 109 -6.74 1.53 -9.66
CA LYS A 109 -6.61 2.05 -11.02
C LYS A 109 -5.98 3.46 -11.06
N PRO A 110 -4.70 3.60 -10.65
CA PRO A 110 -4.06 4.92 -10.47
C PRO A 110 -4.03 5.77 -11.75
N ILE A 111 -3.76 5.15 -12.90
CA ILE A 111 -3.70 5.86 -14.19
C ILE A 111 -5.09 6.37 -14.58
N GLU A 112 -6.11 5.52 -14.51
CA GLU A 112 -7.49 5.89 -14.86
C GLU A 112 -8.03 6.96 -13.92
N ALA A 113 -7.82 6.81 -12.60
CA ALA A 113 -8.20 7.80 -11.60
C ALA A 113 -7.58 9.17 -11.90
N THR A 114 -6.28 9.20 -12.22
CA THR A 114 -5.56 10.43 -12.58
C THR A 114 -6.13 11.06 -13.85
N VAL A 115 -6.32 10.28 -14.91
CA VAL A 115 -6.90 10.77 -16.17
C VAL A 115 -8.31 11.33 -15.96
N ASN A 116 -9.15 10.64 -15.19
CA ASN A 116 -10.50 11.08 -14.91
C ASN A 116 -10.51 12.38 -14.10
N LEU A 117 -9.65 12.50 -13.08
CA LEU A 117 -9.53 13.74 -12.31
C LEU A 117 -9.10 14.92 -13.20
N LYS A 118 -8.15 14.72 -14.10
CA LYS A 118 -7.71 15.74 -15.06
C LYS A 118 -8.82 16.18 -16.01
N LYS A 119 -9.63 15.24 -16.53
CA LYS A 119 -10.79 15.55 -17.36
C LYS A 119 -11.79 16.43 -16.61
N GLN A 120 -11.99 16.16 -15.33
CA GLN A 120 -12.87 16.93 -14.45
C GLN A 120 -12.29 18.30 -14.05
N TRP A 121 -10.97 18.44 -14.06
CA TRP A 121 -10.22 19.61 -13.60
C TRP A 121 -9.07 19.99 -14.55
N PRO A 122 -9.37 20.37 -15.80
CA PRO A 122 -8.35 20.60 -16.82
C PRO A 122 -7.37 21.72 -16.43
N ALA A 123 -7.84 22.76 -15.73
CA ALA A 123 -7.03 23.87 -15.24
C ALA A 123 -5.91 23.44 -14.26
N PHE A 124 -6.06 22.29 -13.60
CA PHE A 124 -5.07 21.74 -12.67
C PHE A 124 -4.32 20.53 -13.23
N SER A 125 -4.44 20.24 -14.55
CA SER A 125 -3.87 19.01 -15.12
C SER A 125 -2.36 18.85 -14.86
N SER A 126 -1.58 19.92 -15.00
CA SER A 126 -0.13 19.90 -14.74
C SER A 126 0.18 19.62 -13.26
N ASP A 127 -0.56 20.26 -12.35
CA ASP A 127 -0.41 20.04 -10.90
C ASP A 127 -0.79 18.61 -10.51
N ILE A 128 -1.87 18.07 -11.10
CA ILE A 128 -2.31 16.69 -10.89
C ILE A 128 -1.25 15.71 -11.40
N ASP A 129 -0.70 15.92 -12.61
CA ASP A 129 0.37 15.07 -13.15
C ASP A 129 1.61 15.09 -12.26
N ALA A 130 2.06 16.28 -11.84
CA ALA A 130 3.22 16.42 -10.98
C ALA A 130 3.03 15.72 -9.61
N ALA A 131 1.86 15.91 -8.99
CA ALA A 131 1.55 15.30 -7.70
C ALA A 131 1.44 13.77 -7.80
N THR A 132 0.75 13.25 -8.80
CA THR A 132 0.59 11.80 -9.01
C THR A 132 1.89 11.12 -9.44
N ALA A 133 2.73 11.77 -10.25
CA ALA A 133 4.05 11.28 -10.58
C ALA A 133 4.95 11.17 -9.33
N LYS A 134 4.93 12.19 -8.46
CA LYS A 134 5.65 12.16 -7.18
C LYS A 134 5.14 11.04 -6.28
N LEU A 135 3.82 10.89 -6.16
CA LEU A 135 3.21 9.83 -5.36
C LEU A 135 3.60 8.43 -5.86
N SER A 136 3.47 8.20 -7.17
CA SER A 136 3.83 6.92 -7.81
C SER A 136 5.32 6.59 -7.61
N LYS A 137 6.21 7.57 -7.81
CA LYS A 137 7.65 7.42 -7.58
C LYS A 137 7.95 7.03 -6.12
N ASN A 138 7.35 7.73 -5.15
CA ASN A 138 7.64 7.49 -3.75
C ASN A 138 7.03 6.16 -3.26
N PHE A 139 5.87 5.76 -3.79
CA PHE A 139 5.30 4.44 -3.55
C PHE A 139 6.21 3.31 -4.08
N ALA A 140 6.73 3.47 -5.31
CA ALA A 140 7.67 2.52 -5.89
C ALA A 140 8.98 2.43 -5.06
N ALA A 141 9.50 3.57 -4.58
CA ALA A 141 10.68 3.58 -3.72
C ALA A 141 10.44 2.87 -2.38
N MET A 142 9.32 3.14 -1.71
CA MET A 142 8.92 2.47 -0.47
C MET A 142 8.81 0.96 -0.65
N THR A 143 8.11 0.52 -1.70
CA THR A 143 7.93 -0.91 -1.99
C THR A 143 9.25 -1.59 -2.38
N ALA A 144 10.14 -0.90 -3.09
CA ALA A 144 11.49 -1.41 -3.38
C ALA A 144 12.34 -1.59 -2.10
N VAL A 145 12.24 -0.67 -1.13
CA VAL A 145 12.91 -0.84 0.17
C VAL A 145 12.32 -2.03 0.93
N GLY A 146 10.99 -2.15 1.01
CA GLY A 146 10.35 -3.30 1.67
C GLY A 146 10.74 -4.65 1.04
N ALA A 147 10.90 -4.70 -0.28
CA ALA A 147 11.31 -5.91 -0.99
C ALA A 147 12.72 -6.38 -0.58
N LYS A 148 13.63 -5.50 -0.16
CA LYS A 148 14.96 -5.89 0.38
C LYS A 148 14.84 -6.76 1.63
N TYR A 149 13.74 -6.62 2.36
CA TYR A 149 13.41 -7.37 3.58
C TYR A 149 12.39 -8.49 3.33
N ASN A 150 12.17 -8.91 2.08
CA ASN A 150 11.16 -9.90 1.69
C ASN A 150 9.72 -9.52 2.09
N ALA A 151 9.45 -8.23 2.36
CA ALA A 151 8.11 -7.75 2.63
C ALA A 151 7.41 -7.38 1.32
N VAL A 152 6.21 -7.93 1.11
CA VAL A 152 5.42 -7.73 -0.11
C VAL A 152 4.22 -6.83 0.19
N TYR A 153 4.08 -5.76 -0.58
CA TYR A 153 2.89 -4.92 -0.53
C TYR A 153 1.73 -5.62 -1.25
N GLN A 154 0.82 -6.19 -0.48
CA GLN A 154 -0.42 -6.76 -1.02
C GLN A 154 -1.44 -5.62 -1.12
N LYS A 155 -1.73 -5.16 -2.34
CA LYS A 155 -2.96 -4.40 -2.59
C LYS A 155 -4.10 -5.37 -2.30
N ASP A 156 -4.97 -5.07 -1.33
CA ASP A 156 -6.06 -5.95 -0.86
C ASP A 156 -6.55 -6.85 -1.99
N SER A 157 -5.97 -8.06 -2.09
CA SER A 157 -6.62 -9.20 -2.68
C SER A 157 -7.48 -9.66 -1.53
N SER A 158 -8.79 -9.57 -1.71
CA SER A 158 -9.79 -10.05 -0.75
C SER A 158 -9.37 -11.44 -0.24
N LEU A 159 -8.69 -11.46 0.90
CA LEU A 159 -8.49 -12.63 1.74
C LEU A 159 -9.45 -12.53 2.91
N PHE A 160 -10.68 -12.10 2.63
CA PHE A 160 -11.96 -12.45 3.26
C PHE A 160 -13.07 -12.24 2.23
#